data_AF-A0A958KCL9-F1
#
_entry.id   AF-A0A958KCL9-F1
#
_cell.length_a   1.000
_cell.length_b   1.000
_cell.length_c   1.000
_cell.angle_alpha   90.00
_cell.angle_beta   90.00
_cell.angle_gamma   90.00
#
_symmetry.space_group_name_H-M   'P 1'
#
loop_
_entity.id
_entity.type
_entity.pdbx_description
1 polymer ?
#
loop_
_entity_poly.entity_id
_entity_poly.type
_entity_poly.pdbx_seq_one_letter_code
_entity_poly.pdbx_strand_id
1 'polypeptide(L)'
;APHDIEVAIKECSLVSQAVLVGDGRSYLVALISLNPETISAWAAKNSAQAPYHESKEIKDAIWAHIQKVNKTLASFETVKKIHLVPDDFTVENGFLTPTFKVKRSAVEKAFKAEIDALY
;
A
#
# COMPACT_ATOMS: atom_id res chain seq x y z
N ALA A 1 -14.27 6.77 -5.97
CA ALA A 1 -14.13 5.32 -6.30
C ALA A 1 -12.71 5.01 -6.74
N PRO A 2 -12.16 3.86 -6.34
CA PRO A 2 -10.89 3.63 -5.58
C PRO A 2 -10.01 4.80 -5.11
N HIS A 3 -9.99 5.95 -5.79
CA HIS A 3 -9.06 7.04 -5.51
C HIS A 3 -9.22 7.63 -4.10
N ASP A 4 -10.46 7.77 -3.62
CA ASP A 4 -10.75 8.26 -2.26
C ASP A 4 -10.16 7.35 -1.18
N ILE A 5 -10.13 6.03 -1.43
CA ILE A 5 -9.57 5.04 -0.52
C ILE A 5 -8.05 5.13 -0.55
N GLU A 6 -7.45 5.20 -1.74
CA GLU A 6 -6.00 5.37 -1.91
C GLU A 6 -5.51 6.64 -1.19
N VAL A 7 -6.27 7.73 -1.28
CA VAL A 7 -5.99 8.98 -0.56
C VAL A 7 -6.08 8.79 0.95
N ALA A 8 -7.15 8.17 1.47
CA ALA A 8 -7.32 7.91 2.90
C ALA A 8 -6.21 7.00 3.48
N ILE A 9 -5.74 6.01 2.71
CA ILE A 9 -4.62 5.15 3.11
C ILE A 9 -3.31 5.96 3.16
N LYS A 10 -3.11 6.86 2.19
CA LYS A 10 -1.94 7.76 2.14
C LYS A 10 -1.91 8.80 3.27
N GLU A 11 -3.00 9.04 3.99
CA GLU A 11 -2.98 9.88 5.19
C GLU A 11 -2.19 9.25 6.35
N CYS A 12 -1.91 7.93 6.28
CA CYS A 12 -1.02 7.29 7.23
C CYS A 12 0.43 7.71 6.98
N SER A 13 1.09 8.29 7.98
CA SER A 13 2.47 8.78 7.84
C SER A 13 3.48 7.70 7.45
N LEU A 14 3.20 6.42 7.71
CA LEU A 14 4.08 5.30 7.34
C LEU A 14 4.00 4.95 5.84
N VAL A 15 2.95 5.41 5.15
CA VAL A 15 2.68 5.12 3.75
C VAL A 15 3.22 6.24 2.87
N SER A 16 4.05 5.89 1.90
CA SER A 16 4.50 6.81 0.83
C SER A 16 3.43 6.88 -0.26
N GLN A 17 3.06 5.72 -0.80
CA GLN A 17 2.08 5.58 -1.87
C GLN A 17 1.23 4.34 -1.63
N ALA A 18 -0.05 4.39 -2.00
CA ALA A 18 -0.95 3.25 -1.94
C ALA A 18 -1.67 3.08 -3.28
N VAL A 19 -1.81 1.84 -3.72
CA VAL A 19 -2.48 1.47 -4.96
C VAL A 19 -3.44 0.33 -4.68
N LEU A 20 -4.69 0.50 -5.08
CA LEU A 20 -5.68 -0.56 -5.00
C LEU A 20 -5.73 -1.37 -6.29
N VAL A 21 -5.71 -2.69 -6.15
CA VAL A 21 -5.78 -3.67 -7.24
C VAL A 21 -6.86 -4.70 -6.92
N GLY A 22 -7.61 -5.13 -7.93
CA GLY A 22 -8.76 -6.03 -7.74
C GLY A 22 -9.96 -5.71 -8.62
N ASP A 23 -9.77 -4.92 -9.67
CA ASP A 23 -10.80 -4.71 -10.69
C ASP A 23 -11.19 -6.06 -11.31
N GLY A 24 -12.47 -6.45 -11.17
CA GLY A 24 -12.98 -7.74 -11.61
C GLY A 24 -12.61 -8.97 -10.76
N ARG A 25 -12.06 -8.79 -9.55
CA ARG A 25 -11.73 -9.88 -8.60
C ARG A 25 -12.70 -9.90 -7.41
N SER A 26 -12.69 -10.98 -6.61
CA SER A 26 -13.61 -11.17 -5.48
C SER A 26 -13.42 -10.20 -4.30
N TYR A 27 -12.28 -9.51 -4.23
CA TYR A 27 -11.96 -8.51 -3.20
C TYR A 27 -10.88 -7.56 -3.70
N LEU A 28 -10.66 -6.44 -2.97
CA LEU A 28 -9.56 -5.52 -3.25
C LEU A 28 -8.31 -5.87 -2.42
N VAL A 29 -7.15 -5.69 -3.04
CA VAL A 29 -5.82 -5.78 -2.44
C VAL A 29 -5.17 -4.40 -2.50
N ALA A 30 -4.51 -3.98 -1.43
CA ALA A 30 -3.73 -2.74 -1.44
C ALA A 30 -2.23 -3.03 -1.52
N LEU A 31 -1.57 -2.49 -2.53
CA LEU A 31 -0.11 -2.41 -2.63
C LEU A 31 0.35 -1.09 -2.01
N ILE A 32 1.30 -1.16 -1.08
CA ILE A 32 1.66 -0.04 -0.23
C ILE A 32 3.18 0.12 -0.23
N SER A 33 3.65 1.27 -0.67
CA SER A 33 5.04 1.70 -0.49
C SER A 33 5.22 2.33 0.89
N LEU A 34 6.30 1.98 1.56
CA LEU A 34 6.69 2.56 2.85
C LEU A 34 7.48 3.84 2.65
N ASN A 35 7.19 4.86 3.46
CA ASN A 35 8.00 6.07 3.46
C ASN A 35 9.28 5.84 4.30
N PRO A 36 10.48 5.85 3.70
CA PRO A 36 11.73 5.54 4.40
C PRO A 36 12.06 6.51 5.54
N GLU A 37 11.63 7.77 5.44
CA GLU A 37 11.91 8.79 6.46
C GLU A 37 11.08 8.54 7.73
N THR A 38 9.77 8.33 7.57
CA THR A 38 8.87 8.13 8.71
C THR A 38 8.96 6.72 9.27
N ILE A 39 9.20 5.71 8.42
CA ILE A 39 9.33 4.32 8.85
C ILE A 39 10.57 4.14 9.74
N SER A 40 11.68 4.82 9.44
CA SER A 40 12.90 4.73 10.24
C SER A 40 12.69 5.31 11.63
N ALA A 41 12.00 6.45 11.73
CA ALA A 41 11.66 7.06 13.02
C ALA A 41 10.66 6.21 13.82
N TRP A 42 9.70 5.58 13.15
CA TRP A 42 8.73 4.68 13.78
C TRP A 42 9.39 3.38 14.24
N ALA A 43 10.26 2.81 13.40
CA ALA A 43 11.01 1.59 13.68
C ALA A 43 11.95 1.78 14.87
N ALA A 44 12.63 2.93 14.96
CA ALA A 44 13.47 3.26 16.12
C ALA A 44 12.68 3.29 17.45
N LYS A 45 11.42 3.75 17.41
CA LYS A 45 10.54 3.77 18.60
C LYS A 45 9.99 2.40 18.97
N ASN A 46 9.73 1.55 17.98
CA ASN A 46 9.09 0.24 18.18
C ASN A 46 10.09 -0.93 18.13
N SER A 47 11.39 -0.65 17.99
CA SER A 47 12.46 -1.65 17.84
C SER A 47 12.26 -2.60 16.63
N ALA A 48 11.61 -2.11 15.57
CA ALA A 48 11.47 -2.85 14.33
C ALA A 48 12.77 -2.79 13.52
N GLN A 49 13.16 -3.92 12.91
CA GLN A 49 14.38 -4.02 12.11
C GLN A 49 14.07 -4.07 10.61
N ALA A 50 15.03 -3.59 9.82
CA ALA A 50 14.98 -3.72 8.37
C ALA A 50 15.22 -5.19 7.94
N PRO A 51 14.61 -5.63 6.83
CA PRO A 51 13.80 -4.84 5.91
C PRO A 51 12.37 -4.58 6.41
N TYR A 52 11.96 -3.32 6.35
CA TYR A 52 10.71 -2.84 6.95
C TYR A 52 9.44 -3.41 6.30
N HIS A 53 9.50 -3.79 5.02
CA HIS A 53 8.37 -4.39 4.30
C HIS A 53 8.02 -5.81 4.82
N GLU A 54 8.96 -6.49 5.48
CA GLU A 54 8.74 -7.79 6.11
C GLU A 54 8.33 -7.65 7.59
N SER A 55 8.44 -6.46 8.17
CA SER A 55 8.10 -6.24 9.57
C SER A 55 6.60 -6.36 9.79
N LYS A 56 6.23 -7.37 10.58
CA LYS A 56 4.84 -7.60 11.00
C LYS A 56 4.25 -6.40 11.73
N GLU A 57 5.05 -5.72 12.55
CA GLU A 57 4.59 -4.57 13.35
C GLU A 57 4.17 -3.39 12.47
N ILE A 58 4.97 -3.11 11.43
CA ILE A 58 4.66 -2.07 10.43
C ILE A 58 3.42 -2.47 9.63
N LYS A 59 3.36 -3.73 9.20
CA LYS A 59 2.19 -4.26 8.48
C LYS A 59 0.92 -4.16 9.31
N ASP A 60 0.97 -4.53 10.59
CA ASP A 60 -0.16 -4.44 11.52
C ASP A 60 -0.58 -2.97 11.76
N ALA A 61 0.38 -2.04 11.90
CA ALA A 61 0.08 -0.62 12.07
C ALA A 61 -0.66 -0.04 10.85
N ILE A 62 -0.19 -0.34 9.65
CA ILE A 62 -0.83 0.07 8.39
C ILE A 62 -2.18 -0.62 8.22
N TRP A 63 -2.26 -1.91 8.52
CA TRP A 63 -3.51 -2.68 8.45
C TRP A 63 -4.58 -2.13 9.39
N ALA A 64 -4.21 -1.73 10.61
CA ALA A 64 -5.13 -1.11 11.56
C ALA A 64 -5.70 0.22 11.02
N HIS A 65 -4.89 1.01 10.31
CA HIS A 65 -5.36 2.22 9.62
C HIS A 65 -6.33 1.87 8.48
N ILE A 66 -5.98 0.89 7.65
CA ILE A 66 -6.84 0.43 6.54
C ILE A 66 -8.17 -0.13 7.05
N GLN A 67 -8.18 -0.83 8.18
CA GLN A 67 -9.43 -1.29 8.78
C GLN A 67 -10.34 -0.13 9.19
N LYS A 68 -9.80 1.01 9.63
CA LYS A 68 -10.61 2.21 9.91
C LYS A 68 -11.20 2.77 8.62
N VAL A 69 -10.42 2.83 7.55
CA VAL A 69 -10.91 3.24 6.22
C VAL A 69 -11.97 2.26 5.71
N ASN A 70 -11.76 0.95 5.82
CA ASN A 70 -12.74 -0.07 5.42
C ASN A 70 -14.10 0.07 6.14
N LYS A 71 -14.13 0.59 7.38
CA LYS A 71 -15.39 0.83 8.10
C LYS A 71 -16.24 1.94 7.48
N THR A 72 -15.65 2.82 6.69
CA THR A 72 -16.38 3.88 5.98
C THR A 72 -16.81 3.45 4.57
N LEU A 73 -16.41 2.25 4.13
CA LEU A 73 -16.64 1.73 2.79
C LEU A 73 -17.70 0.63 2.77
N ALA A 74 -18.33 0.46 1.61
CA ALA A 74 -19.23 -0.66 1.39
C ALA A 74 -18.46 -1.98 1.34
N SER A 75 -19.07 -3.09 1.76
CA SER A 75 -18.39 -4.40 1.85
C SER A 75 -17.68 -4.82 0.56
N PHE A 76 -18.22 -4.47 -0.60
CA PHE A 76 -17.64 -4.79 -1.91
C PHE A 76 -16.43 -3.92 -2.29
N GLU A 77 -16.22 -2.78 -1.63
CA GLU A 77 -15.06 -1.88 -1.83
C GLU A 77 -14.02 -2.02 -0.71
N THR A 78 -14.20 -2.98 0.21
CA THR A 78 -13.25 -3.17 1.31
C THR A 78 -11.98 -3.89 0.87
N VAL A 79 -10.86 -3.40 1.35
CA VAL A 79 -9.54 -4.03 1.18
C VAL A 79 -9.46 -5.26 2.08
N LYS A 80 -9.23 -6.44 1.51
CA LYS A 80 -9.13 -7.70 2.29
C LYS A 80 -7.69 -8.13 2.55
N LYS A 81 -6.76 -7.75 1.67
CA LYS A 81 -5.33 -8.08 1.83
C LYS A 81 -4.48 -6.87 1.50
N ILE A 82 -3.30 -6.82 2.12
CA ILE A 82 -2.31 -5.77 1.87
C ILE A 82 -0.95 -6.41 1.63
N HIS A 83 -0.20 -5.74 0.76
CA HIS A 83 1.17 -6.07 0.45
C HIS A 83 2.04 -4.84 0.61
N LEU A 84 3.13 -4.98 1.38
CA LEU A 84 4.12 -3.93 1.52
C LEU A 84 5.17 -4.17 0.44
N VAL A 85 5.35 -3.22 -0.46
CA VAL A 85 6.35 -3.35 -1.52
C VAL A 85 7.74 -3.00 -0.96
N PRO A 86 8.80 -3.69 -1.44
CA PRO A 86 10.17 -3.41 -1.00
C PRO A 86 10.71 -2.08 -1.56
N ASP A 87 10.26 -1.69 -2.75
CA ASP A 87 10.71 -0.49 -3.47
C ASP A 87 9.68 0.64 -3.41
N ASP A 88 10.16 1.89 -3.36
CA ASP A 88 9.29 3.06 -3.44
C ASP A 88 8.77 3.31 -4.86
N PHE A 89 7.59 3.90 -5.00
CA PHE A 89 7.03 4.24 -6.30
C PHE A 89 7.59 5.59 -6.75
N THR A 90 8.43 5.58 -7.79
CA THR A 90 9.11 6.78 -8.29
C THR A 90 8.79 7.03 -9.76
N VAL A 91 9.19 8.19 -10.26
CA VAL A 91 9.09 8.47 -11.71
C VAL A 91 10.12 7.62 -12.47
N GLU A 92 11.28 7.36 -11.86
CA GLU A 92 12.41 6.64 -12.48
C GLU A 92 12.09 5.17 -12.75
N ASN A 93 11.44 4.47 -11.82
CA ASN A 93 10.98 3.09 -12.04
C ASN A 93 9.67 3.02 -12.86
N GLY A 94 9.16 4.17 -13.31
CA GLY A 94 7.98 4.27 -14.16
C GLY A 94 6.66 4.02 -13.44
N PHE A 95 6.65 3.85 -12.11
CA PHE A 95 5.43 3.70 -11.33
C PHE A 95 4.68 5.01 -11.13
N LEU A 96 5.37 6.15 -11.20
CA LEU A 96 4.74 7.46 -11.22
C LEU A 96 4.76 8.11 -12.62
N THR A 97 3.77 8.96 -12.88
CA THR A 97 3.82 9.94 -13.97
C THR A 97 4.80 11.06 -13.61
N PRO A 98 5.27 11.87 -14.60
CA PRO A 98 6.02 13.09 -14.32
C PRO A 98 5.28 14.08 -13.42
N THR A 99 3.95 13.91 -13.28
CA THR A 99 3.07 14.66 -12.38
C THR A 99 2.85 13.96 -11.03
N PHE A 100 3.71 13.01 -10.66
CA PHE A 100 3.67 12.23 -9.41
C PHE A 100 2.37 11.45 -9.16
N LYS A 101 1.57 11.18 -10.21
CA LYS A 101 0.41 10.30 -10.13
C LYS A 101 0.83 8.86 -10.32
N VAL A 102 0.28 7.95 -9.52
CA VAL A 102 0.59 6.53 -9.65
C VAL A 102 0.00 5.95 -10.93
N LYS A 103 0.82 5.26 -11.72
CA LYS A 103 0.42 4.50 -12.91
C LYS A 103 0.02 3.09 -12.49
N ARG A 104 -1.25 2.91 -12.14
CA ARG A 104 -1.80 1.63 -11.69
C ARG A 104 -1.40 0.45 -12.59
N SER A 105 -1.57 0.57 -13.92
CA SER A 105 -1.21 -0.50 -14.86
C SER A 105 0.27 -0.90 -14.86
N ALA A 106 1.18 0.03 -14.54
CA ALA A 106 2.61 -0.27 -14.43
C ALA A 106 2.91 -1.06 -13.14
N VAL A 107 2.32 -0.61 -12.02
CA VAL A 107 2.42 -1.28 -10.71
C VAL A 107 1.80 -2.68 -10.77
N GLU A 108 0.58 -2.80 -11.30
CA GLU A 108 -0.10 -4.09 -11.47
C GLU A 108 0.71 -5.08 -12.31
N LYS A 109 1.40 -4.59 -13.34
CA LYS A 109 2.25 -5.43 -14.20
C LYS A 109 3.53 -5.86 -13.50
N ALA A 110 4.18 -4.96 -12.76
CA ALA A 110 5.41 -5.27 -12.03
C ALA A 110 5.17 -6.23 -10.87
N PHE A 111 4.10 -6.01 -10.10
CA PHE A 111 3.75 -6.81 -8.93
C PHE A 111 2.75 -7.92 -9.24
N LYS A 112 2.57 -8.27 -10.52
CA LYS A 112 1.56 -9.26 -10.95
C LYS A 112 1.68 -10.59 -10.23
N ALA A 113 2.90 -11.11 -10.06
CA ALA A 113 3.13 -12.38 -9.38
C ALA A 113 2.74 -12.34 -7.89
N GLU A 114 3.06 -11.23 -7.21
CA GLU A 114 2.71 -11.06 -5.79
C GLU A 114 1.21 -10.85 -5.61
N ILE A 115 0.58 -10.07 -6.50
CA ILE A 115 -0.88 -9.90 -6.51
C ILE A 115 -1.57 -11.24 -6.74
N ASP A 116 -1.12 -12.04 -7.70
CA ASP A 116 -1.75 -13.32 -8.02
C ASP A 116 -1.56 -14.33 -6.88
N ALA A 117 -0.41 -14.33 -6.20
CA ALA A 117 -0.19 -15.13 -4.98
C ALA A 117 -1.10 -14.70 -3.80
N LEU A 118 -1.63 -13.48 -3.83
CA LEU A 118 -2.59 -12.97 -2.85
C LEU A 118 -4.04 -13.30 -3.22
N TYR A 119 -4.34 -13.86 -4.40
CA TYR A 119 -5.67 -14.36 -4.77
C TYR A 119 -5.74 -15.88 -4.69
#